data_AF-A0A559A9B5-F1
#
_entry.id   AF-A0A559A9B5-F1
#
_cell.length_a   1.000
_cell.length_b   1.000
_cell.length_c   1.000
_cell.angle_alpha   90.00
_cell.angle_beta   90.00
_cell.angle_gamma   90.00
#
_symmetry.space_group_name_H-M   'P 1'
#
loop_
_entity.id
_entity.type
_entity.pdbx_description
1 polymer ?
#
loop_
_entity_poly.entity_id
_entity_poly.type
_entity_poly.pdbx_seq_one_letter_code
_entity_poly.pdbx_strand_id
1 'polypeptide(L)' 'MFEHYSVADLFANLYKKRKANILALIALFALIAVPFTIKAVRNKTTGKDTTSYSTYIIY' A
#
# COMPACT_ATOMS: atom_id res chain seq x y z
N MET A 1 15.97 22.17 16.88
CA MET A 1 14.55 21.92 17.22
C MET A 1 14.19 20.44 17.40
N PHE A 2 15.05 19.49 17.00
CA PHE A 2 14.79 18.03 17.10
C PHE A 2 15.45 17.36 18.32
N GLU A 3 16.13 18.11 19.19
CA GLU A 3 16.94 17.56 20.29
C GLU A 3 16.11 16.98 21.45
N HIS A 4 14.79 17.20 21.47
CA HIS A 4 13.90 16.76 22.56
C HIS A 4 12.73 15.87 22.14
N TYR A 5 12.64 15.47 20.87
CA TYR A 5 11.63 14.50 20.46
C TYR A 5 12.07 13.09 20.87
N SER A 6 11.89 12.79 22.16
CA SER A 6 12.08 11.45 22.70
C SER A 6 10.97 10.53 22.23
N VAL A 7 11.29 9.24 22.11
CA VAL A 7 10.33 8.18 21.73
C VAL A 7 9.10 8.20 22.66
N ALA A 8 9.30 8.58 23.94
CA ALA A 8 8.23 8.73 24.91
C ALA A 8 7.18 9.79 24.51
N ASP A 9 7.62 10.90 23.93
CA ASP A 9 6.72 11.99 23.51
C ASP A 9 5.94 11.61 22.25
N LEU A 10 6.56 10.80 21.37
CA LEU A 10 5.88 10.20 20.23
C LEU A 10 4.76 9.25 20.68
N PHE A 11 5.02 8.39 21.67
CA PHE A 11 3.99 7.50 22.24
C PHE A 11 2.91 8.26 23.02
N ALA A 12 3.27 9.32 23.73
CA ALA A 12 2.30 10.19 24.41
C ALA A 12 1.37 10.88 23.41
N ASN A 13 1.91 11.40 22.31
CA ASN A 13 1.12 11.96 21.21
C ASN A 13 0.32 10.87 20.46
N LEU A 14 0.87 9.66 20.34
CA LEU A 14 0.19 8.50 19.76
C LEU A 14 -1.08 8.16 20.55
N TYR A 15 -0.97 8.15 21.88
CA TYR A 15 -2.07 7.89 22.81
C TYR A 15 -3.09 9.03 22.85
N LYS A 16 -2.62 10.29 22.99
CA LYS A 16 -3.48 11.47 23.11
C LYS A 16 -4.28 11.74 21.83
N LYS A 17 -3.73 11.41 20.65
CA LYS A 17 -4.37 11.54 19.34
C LYS A 17 -4.76 10.21 18.70
N ARG A 18 -5.11 9.20 19.51
CA ARG A 18 -5.42 7.84 19.06
C ARG A 18 -6.40 7.77 17.87
N LYS A 19 -7.46 8.59 17.83
CA LYS A 19 -8.42 8.62 16.72
C LYS A 19 -7.79 9.03 15.39
N ALA A 20 -7.00 10.11 15.39
CA ALA A 20 -6.30 10.60 14.20
C ALA A 20 -5.21 9.62 13.75
N ASN A 21 -4.51 9.00 14.70
CA ASN A 21 -3.48 8.01 14.40
C ASN A 21 -4.06 6.69 13.85
N ILE A 22 -5.21 6.24 14.34
CA ILE A 22 -5.92 5.09 13.75
C ILE A 22 -6.37 5.41 12.33
N LEU A 23 -6.88 6.62 12.08
CA LEU A 23 -7.25 7.05 10.74
C LEU A 23 -6.03 7.07 9.80
N ALA A 24 -4.89 7.60 10.27
CA ALA A 24 -3.63 7.58 9.53
C ALA A 24 -3.12 6.15 9.26
N LEU A 25 -3.26 5.25 10.23
CA LEU A 25 -2.90 3.84 10.09
C LEU A 25 -3.77 3.14 9.02
N ILE A 26 -5.09 3.37 9.05
CA ILE A 26 -6.02 2.83 8.04
C ILE A 26 -5.70 3.40 6.67
N ALA A 27 -5.42 4.70 6.57
CA ALA A 27 -5.06 5.35 5.32
C ALA A 27 -3.77 4.76 4.74
N LEU A 28 -2.73 4.58 5.58
CA LEU A 28 -1.46 3.99 5.18
C LEU A 28 -1.61 2.51 4.78
N PHE A 29 -2.42 1.76 5.52
CA PHE A 29 -2.78 0.39 5.16
C PHE A 29 -3.49 0.32 3.81
N ALA A 30 -4.48 1.18 3.56
CA ALA A 30 -5.18 1.24 2.28
C ALA A 30 -4.23 1.62 1.13
N LEU A 31 -3.32 2.57 1.35
CA LEU A 31 -2.34 3.01 0.35
C LEU A 31 -1.38 1.87 -0.06
N ILE A 32 -1.10 0.93 0.83
CA ILE A 32 -0.27 -0.26 0.53
C ILE A 32 -1.13 -1.40 -0.02
N ALA A 33 -2.30 -1.65 0.55
CA ALA A 33 -3.19 -2.74 0.17
C ALA A 33 -3.79 -2.56 -1.22
N VAL A 34 -4.12 -1.34 -1.64
CA VAL A 34 -4.67 -1.04 -2.98
C VAL A 34 -3.70 -1.41 -4.10
N PRO A 35 -2.45 -0.91 -4.16
CA PRO A 35 -1.52 -1.33 -5.20
C PRO A 35 -1.14 -2.80 -5.10
N PHE A 36 -1.13 -3.38 -3.88
CA PHE A 36 -0.84 -4.80 -3.69
C PHE A 36 -1.95 -5.69 -4.25
N THR A 37 -3.22 -5.35 -3.99
CA THR A 37 -4.38 -6.06 -4.54
C THR A 37 -4.48 -5.88 -6.06
N ILE A 38 -4.25 -4.67 -6.59
CA ILE A 38 -4.18 -4.43 -8.05
C ILE A 38 -3.06 -5.25 -8.68
N LYS A 39 -1.85 -5.28 -8.09
CA LYS A 39 -0.74 -6.12 -8.57
C LYS A 39 -1.08 -7.60 -8.50
N ALA A 40 -1.70 -8.07 -7.42
CA ALA A 40 -2.08 -9.47 -7.27
C ALA A 40 -3.15 -9.91 -8.27
N VAL A 41 -4.15 -9.05 -8.53
CA VAL A 41 -5.19 -9.30 -9.55
C VAL A 41 -4.59 -9.27 -10.94
N ARG A 42 -3.79 -8.24 -11.27
CA ARG A 42 -3.09 -8.15 -12.56
C ARG A 42 -2.15 -9.34 -12.79
N ASN A 43 -1.43 -9.79 -11.78
CA ASN A 43 -0.54 -10.96 -11.92
C ASN A 43 -1.33 -12.25 -12.21
N LYS A 44 -2.55 -12.38 -11.66
CA LYS A 44 -3.45 -13.50 -11.96
C LYS A 44 -4.07 -13.43 -13.36
N THR A 45 -4.25 -12.24 -13.93
CA THR A 45 -4.73 -12.07 -15.32
C THR A 45 -3.59 -12.10 -16.34
N THR A 46 -2.37 -11.67 -16.00
CA THR A 46 -1.20 -11.78 -16.88
C THR A 46 -0.86 -13.23 -17.22
N GLY A 47 -1.09 -14.18 -16.31
CA GLY A 47 -0.97 -15.62 -16.63
C GLY A 47 -2.06 -16.19 -17.53
N LYS A 48 -3.11 -15.40 -17.85
CA LYS A 48 -4.21 -15.78 -18.76
C LYS A 48 -4.23 -14.98 -20.06
N ASP A 49 -3.62 -13.79 -20.07
CA ASP A 49 -3.53 -12.91 -21.25
C ASP A 49 -2.18 -13.05 -22.00
N THR A 50 -1.34 -14.02 -21.64
CA THR A 50 -0.20 -14.48 -22.46
C THR A 50 -0.62 -15.47 -23.55
N THR A 51 -1.90 -15.51 -23.93
CA THR A 51 -2.33 -16.09 -25.19
C THR A 51 -1.97 -15.14 -26.33
N SER A 52 -0.67 -15.14 -26.67
CA SER A 52 -0.19 -15.12 -28.05
C SER A 52 -0.84 -14.11 -29.01
N TYR A 53 -0.89 -12.82 -28.66
CA TYR A 53 -1.18 -11.77 -29.65
C TYR A 53 -0.05 -11.63 -30.71
N SER A 54 1.13 -12.22 -30.47
CA SER A 54 2.25 -12.21 -31.42
C SER A 54 2.08 -13.18 -32.60
N THR A 55 1.12 -14.10 -32.56
CA THR A 55 1.01 -15.18 -33.58
C THR A 55 0.19 -14.77 -34.80
N TYR A 56 -0.65 -13.73 -34.71
CA TYR A 56 -1.52 -13.28 -35.82
C TYR A 56 -0.90 -12.24 -36.76
N ILE A 57 0.30 -11.76 -36.45
CA ILE A 57 1.02 -10.77 -37.29
C ILE A 57 1.94 -11.47 -38.30
N ILE A 58 2.04 -12.81 -38.27
CA ILE A 58 3.02 -13.59 -39.06
C ILE A 58 2.36 -14.41 -40.19
N TYR A 59 1.03 -14.40 -40.35
CA TYR A 59 0.36 -15.03 -41.49
C TYR A 59 -0.01 -14.04 -42.58
#